data_AF-A0A7S0HXQ0-F1
#
_entry.id   AF-A0A7S0HXQ0-F1
#
_cell.length_a   1.000
_cell.length_b   1.000
_cell.length_c   1.000
_cell.angle_alpha   90.00
_cell.angle_beta   90.00
_cell.angle_gamma   90.00
#
_symmetry.space_group_name_H-M   'P 1'
#
loop_
_entity.id
_entity.type
_entity.pdbx_description
1 polymer ?
#
loop_
_entity_poly.entity_id
_entity_poly.type
_entity_poly.pdbx_seq_one_letter_code
_entity_poly.pdbx_strand_id
1 'polypeptide(L)'
;DLAYFEEAARWLQRHPRALEGGGVGVYGHSFGGGLALAMAAYFPPLLIGAAVSVNHGSALVVPLRHGMRRVQPRHLAFNPCVARVNAEGHGEAQWSYDEPDVAAREGKLFPIWASEVPVLLAVGGDDTGYPSAAYAERMRALLRERAPPGRDV
;
A
#
# COMPACT_ATOMS: atom_id res chain seq x y z
N ASP A 1 -7.41 10.55 -5.86
CA ASP A 1 -6.37 11.57 -5.56
C ASP A 1 -6.07 11.49 -4.08
N LEU A 2 -4.81 11.49 -3.66
CA LEU A 2 -4.39 11.53 -2.27
C LEU A 2 -4.83 12.81 -1.57
N ALA A 3 -5.05 13.92 -2.28
CA ALA A 3 -5.54 15.17 -1.67
C ALA A 3 -6.88 14.96 -0.92
N TYR A 4 -7.73 14.08 -1.42
CA TYR A 4 -8.97 13.69 -0.74
C TYR A 4 -8.72 13.00 0.61
N PHE A 5 -7.73 12.10 0.66
CA PHE A 5 -7.36 11.39 1.89
C PHE A 5 -6.58 12.29 2.86
N GLU A 6 -5.82 13.25 2.34
CA GLU A 6 -5.19 14.29 3.15
C GLU A 6 -6.24 15.16 3.86
N GLU A 7 -7.28 15.58 3.14
CA GLU A 7 -8.39 16.34 3.70
C GLU A 7 -9.09 15.55 4.81
N ALA A 8 -9.38 14.28 4.58
CA ALA A 8 -9.99 13.39 5.57
C ALA A 8 -9.12 13.24 6.84
N ALA A 9 -7.81 13.04 6.68
CA ALA A 9 -6.89 12.93 7.81
C ALA A 9 -6.81 14.24 8.61
N ARG A 10 -6.75 15.39 7.92
CA ARG A 10 -6.74 16.72 8.58
C ARG A 10 -8.06 17.03 9.26
N TRP A 11 -9.19 16.61 8.68
CA TRP A 11 -10.50 16.72 9.30
C TRP A 11 -10.55 15.92 10.60
N LEU A 12 -10.07 14.68 10.58
CA LEU A 12 -10.03 13.83 11.78
C LEU A 12 -9.10 14.41 12.85
N GLN A 13 -7.92 14.91 12.47
CA GLN A 13 -6.97 15.51 13.41
C GLN A 13 -7.53 16.76 14.11
N ARG A 14 -8.39 17.54 13.44
CA ARG A 14 -9.08 18.71 14.03
C ARG A 14 -10.29 18.34 14.88
N HIS A 15 -10.70 17.07 14.90
CA HIS A 15 -11.87 16.65 15.66
C HIS A 15 -11.61 16.84 17.18
N PRO A 16 -12.53 17.43 17.97
CA PRO A 16 -12.30 17.73 19.39
C PRO A 16 -12.01 16.50 20.30
N ARG A 17 -12.22 15.30 19.77
CA ARG A 17 -11.94 14.01 20.45
C ARG A 17 -10.73 13.28 19.90
N ALA A 18 -10.06 13.83 18.90
CA ALA A 18 -8.79 13.29 18.44
C ALA A 18 -7.72 13.55 19.51
N LEU A 19 -6.72 12.68 19.56
CA LEU A 19 -5.58 12.85 20.46
C LEU A 19 -4.78 14.08 20.04
N GLU A 20 -4.67 15.05 20.93
CA GLU A 20 -3.94 16.29 20.67
C GLU A 20 -2.46 15.98 20.38
N GLY A 21 -1.92 16.57 19.31
CA GLY A 21 -0.54 16.32 18.87
C GLY A 21 -0.29 14.95 18.23
N GLY A 22 -1.30 14.07 18.14
CA GLY A 22 -1.18 12.77 17.48
C GLY A 22 -1.34 12.84 15.96
N GLY A 23 -0.57 12.00 15.25
CA GLY A 23 -0.84 11.66 13.85
C GLY A 23 -1.98 10.65 13.72
N VAL A 24 -2.67 10.64 12.57
CA VAL A 24 -3.75 9.69 12.29
C VAL A 24 -3.18 8.31 11.98
N GLY A 25 -3.66 7.28 12.67
CA GLY A 25 -3.43 5.89 12.29
C GLY A 25 -4.31 5.52 11.10
N VAL A 26 -3.73 4.97 10.03
CA VAL A 26 -4.47 4.52 8.85
C VAL A 26 -4.47 3.01 8.74
N TYR A 27 -5.64 2.44 8.48
CA TYR A 27 -5.85 1.02 8.25
C TYR A 27 -6.52 0.84 6.90
N GLY A 28 -6.09 -0.19 6.16
CA GLY A 28 -6.75 -0.57 4.93
C GLY A 28 -6.57 -2.03 4.58
N HIS A 29 -7.61 -2.60 3.95
CA HIS A 29 -7.61 -3.95 3.41
C HIS A 29 -7.73 -3.91 1.88
N SER A 30 -7.04 -4.81 1.18
CA SER A 30 -7.01 -4.87 -0.29
C SER A 30 -6.62 -3.50 -0.86
N PHE A 31 -7.37 -2.95 -1.82
CA PHE A 31 -7.11 -1.62 -2.38
C PHE A 31 -6.90 -0.52 -1.32
N GLY A 32 -7.64 -0.59 -0.20
CA GLY A 32 -7.47 0.31 0.93
C GLY A 32 -6.09 0.17 1.61
N GLY A 33 -5.53 -1.03 1.66
CA GLY A 33 -4.17 -1.28 2.15
C GLY A 33 -3.12 -0.57 1.30
N GLY A 34 -3.26 -0.62 -0.03
CA GLY A 34 -2.40 0.15 -0.93
C GLY A 34 -2.51 1.67 -0.73
N LEU A 35 -3.72 2.17 -0.44
CA LEU A 35 -3.91 3.57 -0.08
C LEU A 35 -3.26 3.92 1.27
N ALA A 36 -3.40 3.06 2.29
CA ALA A 36 -2.78 3.26 3.59
C ALA A 36 -1.25 3.35 3.47
N LEU A 37 -0.63 2.46 2.68
CA LEU A 37 0.80 2.52 2.41
C LEU A 37 1.18 3.77 1.61
N ALA A 38 0.38 4.17 0.62
CA ALA A 38 0.66 5.41 -0.10
C ALA A 38 0.59 6.63 0.82
N MET A 39 -0.40 6.71 1.71
CA MET A 39 -0.48 7.79 2.71
C MET A 39 0.77 7.80 3.60
N ALA A 40 1.22 6.63 4.08
CA ALA A 40 2.45 6.52 4.87
C ALA A 40 3.72 6.90 4.10
N ALA A 41 3.76 6.71 2.78
CA ALA A 41 4.93 7.02 1.95
C ALA A 41 5.04 8.52 1.59
N TYR A 42 3.92 9.25 1.54
CA TYR A 42 3.90 10.61 0.97
C TYR A 42 3.39 11.71 1.90
N PHE A 43 2.77 11.37 3.02
CA PHE A 43 2.33 12.36 4.01
C PHE A 43 3.31 12.48 5.17
N PRO A 44 3.40 13.68 5.78
CA PRO A 44 4.32 13.89 6.90
C PRO A 44 3.89 13.06 8.12
N PRO A 45 4.83 12.64 8.99
CA PRO A 45 4.54 11.91 10.23
C PRO A 45 3.58 12.64 11.18
N LEU A 46 3.56 13.97 11.13
CA LEU A 46 2.63 14.79 11.91
C LEU A 46 1.17 14.62 11.47
N LEU A 47 0.93 14.18 10.22
CA LEU A 47 -0.40 13.90 9.72
C LEU A 47 -0.75 12.42 9.84
N ILE A 48 0.18 11.53 9.47
CA ILE A 48 0.00 10.07 9.53
C ILE A 48 0.95 9.51 10.58
N GLY A 49 0.41 8.92 11.64
CA GLY A 49 1.21 8.42 12.76
C GLY A 49 1.68 6.96 12.59
N ALA A 50 0.89 6.15 11.88
CA ALA A 50 1.19 4.75 11.59
C ALA A 50 0.27 4.25 10.46
N ALA A 51 0.68 3.18 9.77
CA ALA A 51 -0.15 2.53 8.76
C ALA A 51 -0.21 1.01 8.91
N VAL A 52 -1.37 0.45 8.62
CA VAL A 52 -1.61 -1.00 8.53
C VAL A 52 -2.17 -1.31 7.15
N SER A 53 -1.51 -2.20 6.43
CA SER A 53 -1.98 -2.75 5.16
C SER A 53 -2.28 -4.23 5.32
N VAL A 54 -3.50 -4.63 4.99
CA VAL A 54 -3.92 -6.03 4.97
C VAL A 54 -4.13 -6.48 3.53
N ASN A 55 -3.45 -7.55 3.11
CA ASN A 55 -3.58 -8.18 1.79
C ASN A 55 -3.36 -7.22 0.61
N HIS A 56 -2.36 -6.34 0.71
CA HIS A 56 -1.99 -5.42 -0.38
C HIS A 56 -0.52 -4.99 -0.30
N GLY A 57 0.04 -4.54 -1.42
CA GLY A 57 1.44 -4.15 -1.58
C GLY A 57 1.69 -2.69 -1.96
N SER A 58 2.94 -2.32 -2.21
CA SER A 58 3.32 -0.93 -2.49
C SER A 58 3.02 -0.46 -3.92
N ALA A 59 1.90 -0.87 -4.52
CA ALA A 59 1.48 -0.45 -5.84
C ALA A 59 -0.04 -0.52 -6.01
N LEU A 60 -0.59 0.40 -6.81
CA LEU A 60 -1.98 0.36 -7.23
C LEU A 60 -2.09 0.11 -8.74
N VAL A 61 -3.19 -0.54 -9.13
CA VAL A 61 -3.54 -0.78 -10.54
C VAL A 61 -4.12 0.45 -11.23
N VAL A 62 -4.38 1.52 -10.46
CA VAL A 62 -4.87 2.80 -10.97
C VAL A 62 -3.81 3.89 -10.78
N PRO A 63 -3.79 4.93 -11.62
CA PRO A 63 -2.91 6.07 -11.41
C PRO A 63 -3.19 6.75 -10.06
N LEU A 64 -2.14 6.89 -9.24
CA LEU A 64 -2.21 7.67 -8.00
C LEU A 64 -1.61 9.05 -8.18
N ARG A 65 -2.34 10.06 -7.73
CA ARG A 65 -1.94 11.48 -7.76
C ARG A 65 -2.11 12.09 -6.38
N HIS A 66 -1.40 13.18 -6.13
CA HIS A 66 -1.58 14.08 -5.00
C HIS A 66 -1.67 15.49 -5.59
N GLY A 67 -2.90 15.95 -5.82
CA GLY A 67 -3.17 17.11 -6.67
C GLY A 67 -2.63 16.88 -8.09
N MET A 68 -1.82 17.82 -8.59
CA MET A 68 -1.22 17.71 -9.93
C MET A 68 -0.01 16.75 -9.99
N ARG A 69 0.56 16.37 -8.84
CA ARG A 69 1.75 15.51 -8.79
C ARG A 69 1.33 14.05 -8.95
N ARG A 70 1.89 13.37 -9.94
CA ARG A 70 1.80 11.91 -10.02
C ARG A 70 2.68 11.30 -8.94
N VAL A 71 2.09 10.45 -8.13
CA VAL A 71 2.70 9.86 -6.93
C VAL A 71 3.41 8.56 -7.30
N GLN A 72 2.70 7.69 -8.03
CA GLN A 72 3.23 6.46 -8.60
C GLN A 72 3.56 6.70 -10.09
N PRO A 73 4.83 6.58 -10.53
CA PRO A 73 5.21 6.86 -11.91
C PRO A 73 4.42 6.02 -12.93
N ARG A 74 4.23 4.73 -12.63
CA ARG A 74 3.52 3.75 -13.48
C ARG A 74 2.61 2.88 -12.62
N HIS A 75 1.37 2.66 -13.07
CA HIS A 75 0.42 1.78 -12.38
C HIS A 75 0.82 0.31 -12.56
N LEU A 76 0.36 -0.53 -11.65
CA LEU A 76 0.53 -1.97 -11.71
C LEU A 76 -0.34 -2.53 -12.85
N ALA A 77 0.24 -3.37 -13.72
CA ALA A 77 -0.57 -4.07 -14.69
C ALA A 77 -1.42 -5.11 -13.97
N PHE A 78 -2.69 -5.23 -14.39
CA PHE A 78 -3.57 -6.30 -13.96
C PHE A 78 -4.29 -6.86 -15.19
N ASN A 79 -4.40 -8.18 -15.25
CA ASN A 79 -5.16 -8.87 -16.29
C ASN A 79 -6.13 -9.84 -15.64
N PRO A 80 -7.40 -9.90 -16.08
CA PRO A 80 -8.30 -10.98 -15.70
C PRO A 80 -7.73 -12.28 -16.27
N CYS A 81 -7.26 -13.15 -15.38
CA CYS A 81 -6.62 -14.41 -15.73
C CYS A 81 -7.54 -15.57 -15.33
N VAL A 82 -8.62 -15.74 -16.10
CA VAL A 82 -9.48 -16.92 -16.08
C VAL A 82 -10.33 -17.07 -14.80
N ALA A 83 -11.63 -17.33 -14.99
CA ALA A 83 -12.46 -17.85 -13.93
C ALA A 83 -12.15 -19.36 -13.79
N ARG A 84 -11.52 -19.76 -12.69
CA ARG A 84 -11.43 -21.18 -12.34
C ARG A 84 -12.80 -21.63 -11.83
N VAL A 85 -13.17 -22.88 -12.05
CA VAL A 85 -14.34 -23.46 -11.39
C VAL A 85 -13.81 -24.41 -10.33
N ASN A 86 -14.13 -24.17 -9.07
CA ASN A 86 -13.67 -25.02 -7.99
C ASN A 86 -14.46 -26.34 -7.94
N ALA A 87 -14.07 -27.25 -7.04
CA ALA A 87 -14.69 -28.58 -6.93
C ALA A 87 -16.20 -28.53 -6.63
N GLU A 88 -16.71 -27.41 -6.10
CA GLU A 88 -18.11 -27.18 -5.77
C GLU A 88 -18.90 -26.55 -6.94
N GLY A 89 -18.23 -26.25 -8.06
CA GLY A 89 -18.86 -25.59 -9.20
C GLY A 89 -18.88 -24.06 -9.12
N HIS A 90 -18.23 -23.45 -8.12
CA HIS A 90 -18.17 -21.99 -7.99
C HIS A 90 -17.05 -21.41 -8.86
N GLY A 91 -17.37 -20.31 -9.55
CA GLY A 91 -16.40 -19.54 -10.34
C GLY A 91 -15.52 -18.67 -9.45
N GLU A 92 -14.21 -18.85 -9.54
CA GLU A 92 -13.18 -18.09 -8.85
C GLU A 92 -12.43 -17.22 -9.88
N ALA A 93 -12.65 -15.91 -9.82
CA ALA A 93 -11.91 -14.97 -10.65
C ALA A 93 -10.46 -14.88 -10.15
N GLN A 94 -9.51 -15.28 -10.99
CA GLN A 94 -8.10 -15.08 -10.72
C GLN A 94 -7.58 -13.87 -11.50
N TRP A 95 -6.77 -13.05 -10.83
CA TRP A 95 -6.15 -11.88 -11.41
C TRP A 95 -4.65 -12.12 -11.52
N SER A 96 -4.07 -11.79 -12.67
CA SER A 96 -2.62 -11.72 -12.83
C SER A 96 -2.17 -10.28 -12.62
N TYR A 97 -1.11 -10.11 -11.84
CA TYR A 97 -0.45 -8.85 -11.59
C TYR A 97 1.01 -8.95 -12.03
N ASP A 98 1.67 -7.80 -12.21
CA ASP A 98 3.12 -7.83 -12.35
C ASP A 98 3.77 -8.48 -11.13
N GLU A 99 4.79 -9.30 -11.40
CA GLU A 99 5.66 -9.82 -10.35
C GLU A 99 6.31 -8.67 -9.56
N PRO A 100 6.46 -8.78 -8.23
CA PRO A 100 6.98 -7.69 -7.40
C PRO A 100 8.34 -7.15 -7.85
N ASP A 101 9.24 -8.00 -8.33
CA ASP A 101 10.56 -7.60 -8.83
C ASP A 101 10.50 -6.84 -10.16
N VAL A 102 9.58 -7.24 -11.04
CA VAL A 102 9.32 -6.53 -12.29
C VAL A 102 8.73 -5.15 -11.96
N ALA A 103 7.75 -5.12 -11.06
CA ALA A 103 7.14 -3.87 -10.60
C ALA A 103 8.16 -2.92 -9.94
N ALA A 104 9.09 -3.45 -9.13
CA ALA A 104 10.17 -2.67 -8.54
C ALA A 104 11.13 -2.10 -9.59
N ARG A 105 11.61 -2.94 -10.52
CA ARG A 105 12.54 -2.54 -11.59
C ARG A 105 11.95 -1.48 -12.51
N GLU A 106 10.65 -1.54 -12.78
CA GLU A 106 9.94 -0.60 -13.64
C GLU A 106 9.47 0.67 -12.93
N GLY A 107 9.80 0.82 -11.64
CA GLY A 107 9.40 2.00 -10.85
C GLY A 107 7.90 2.11 -10.65
N LYS A 108 7.20 0.96 -10.58
CA LYS A 108 5.76 0.90 -10.29
C LYS A 108 5.46 0.98 -8.80
N LEU A 109 6.45 0.72 -7.94
CA LEU A 109 6.26 0.76 -6.49
C LEU A 109 6.42 2.17 -5.94
N PHE A 110 5.52 2.59 -5.05
CA PHE A 110 5.78 3.79 -4.25
C PHE A 110 6.76 3.49 -3.10
N PRO A 111 7.54 4.48 -2.63
CA PRO A 111 8.72 4.26 -1.80
C PRO A 111 8.38 4.09 -0.31
N ILE A 112 7.55 3.11 0.01
CA ILE A 112 7.16 2.81 1.40
C ILE A 112 8.37 2.45 2.28
N TRP A 113 9.45 1.93 1.70
CA TRP A 113 10.72 1.67 2.38
C TRP A 113 11.39 2.94 2.94
N ALA A 114 11.03 4.11 2.41
CA ALA A 114 11.51 5.40 2.90
C ALA A 114 10.53 6.08 3.86
N SER A 115 9.43 5.42 4.23
CA SER A 115 8.43 5.99 5.14
C SER A 115 9.04 6.30 6.50
N GLU A 116 8.74 7.48 7.02
CA GLU A 116 9.17 7.91 8.36
C GLU A 116 8.23 7.40 9.47
N VAL A 117 7.14 6.72 9.10
CA VAL A 117 6.12 6.23 10.04
C VAL A 117 6.22 4.70 10.17
N PRO A 118 5.83 4.12 11.31
CA PRO A 118 5.70 2.68 11.45
C PRO A 118 4.65 2.10 10.49
N VAL A 119 4.99 0.99 9.85
CA VAL A 119 4.12 0.29 8.91
C VAL A 119 4.02 -1.18 9.31
N LEU A 120 2.79 -1.69 9.42
CA LEU A 120 2.50 -3.11 9.57
C LEU A 120 1.92 -3.66 8.26
N LEU A 121 2.50 -4.77 7.79
CA LEU A 121 2.01 -5.54 6.67
C LEU A 121 1.42 -6.84 7.20
N ALA A 122 0.12 -7.05 7.01
CA ALA A 122 -0.56 -8.30 7.29
C ALA A 122 -0.96 -8.96 5.97
N VAL A 123 -0.58 -10.21 5.75
CA VAL A 123 -0.80 -10.92 4.50
C VAL A 123 -1.36 -12.31 4.76
N GLY A 124 -2.31 -12.73 3.92
CA GLY A 124 -2.77 -14.10 3.85
C GLY A 124 -1.81 -14.94 3.03
N GLY A 125 -1.36 -16.08 3.57
CA GLY A 125 -0.53 -17.03 2.83
C GLY A 125 -1.23 -17.61 1.60
N ASP A 126 -2.56 -17.71 1.67
CA ASP A 126 -3.43 -18.24 0.61
C ASP A 126 -4.19 -17.12 -0.14
N ASP A 127 -3.64 -15.90 -0.18
CA ASP A 127 -4.25 -14.80 -0.95
C ASP A 127 -4.15 -15.07 -2.46
N THR A 128 -5.26 -15.54 -3.03
CA THR A 128 -5.40 -15.80 -4.47
C THR A 128 -5.87 -14.59 -5.27
N GLY A 129 -6.31 -13.52 -4.57
CA GLY A 129 -6.85 -12.32 -5.18
C GLY A 129 -5.78 -11.29 -5.54
N TYR A 130 -4.69 -11.24 -4.78
CA TYR A 130 -3.51 -10.43 -5.03
C TYR A 130 -2.27 -11.14 -4.44
N PRO A 131 -1.08 -11.10 -5.06
CA PRO A 131 0.11 -11.75 -4.51
C PRO A 131 0.69 -10.98 -3.31
N SER A 132 -0.12 -10.75 -2.26
CA SER A 132 0.18 -9.88 -1.12
C SER A 132 1.43 -10.30 -0.37
N ALA A 133 1.61 -11.60 -0.12
CA ALA A 133 2.80 -12.14 0.54
C ALA A 133 4.09 -11.83 -0.24
N ALA A 134 4.08 -12.02 -1.57
CA ALA A 134 5.24 -11.75 -2.41
C ALA A 134 5.58 -10.24 -2.45
N TYR A 135 4.56 -9.39 -2.49
CA TYR A 135 4.76 -7.94 -2.38
C TYR A 135 5.29 -7.51 -1.00
N ALA A 136 4.79 -8.09 0.08
CA ALA A 136 5.28 -7.82 1.43
C ALA A 136 6.74 -8.20 1.60
N GLU A 137 7.12 -9.38 1.09
CA GLU A 137 8.50 -9.83 1.08
C GLU A 137 9.41 -8.92 0.26
N ARG A 138 8.95 -8.47 -0.92
CA ARG A 138 9.73 -7.53 -1.72
C ARG A 138 9.89 -6.17 -1.05
N MET A 139 8.85 -5.66 -0.40
CA MET A 139 8.94 -4.42 0.39
C MET A 139 9.94 -4.55 1.54
N ARG A 140 9.93 -5.68 2.27
CA ARG A 140 10.90 -5.98 3.31
C ARG A 140 12.33 -6.00 2.78
N ALA A 141 12.55 -6.62 1.62
CA ALA A 141 13.86 -6.61 0.96
C ALA A 141 14.30 -5.18 0.58
N LEU A 142 13.41 -4.39 -0.04
CA LEU A 142 13.70 -2.99 -0.40
C LEU A 142 14.00 -2.11 0.82
N LEU A 143 13.34 -2.36 1.96
CA LEU A 143 13.64 -1.70 3.23
C LEU A 143 15.06 -2.05 3.68
N ARG A 144 15.49 -3.31 3.64
CA ARG A 144 16.87 -3.68 3.98
C ARG A 144 17.91 -3.11 3.01
N GLU A 145 17.60 -3.10 1.72
CA GLU A 145 18.49 -2.59 0.67
C GLU A 145 18.67 -1.07 0.73
N ARG A 146 17.64 -0.33 1.17
CA ARG A 146 17.56 1.14 1.02
C ARG A 146 17.34 1.89 2.32
N ALA A 147 17.25 1.20 3.46
CA ALA A 147 17.06 1.83 4.74
C ALA A 147 18.21 2.81 5.02
N PRO A 148 17.90 3.97 5.61
CA PRO A 148 18.92 4.82 6.18
C PRO A 148 19.77 4.03 7.20
N PRO A 149 21.08 4.30 7.32
CA PRO A 149 21.93 3.68 8.32
C PRO A 149 21.32 3.80 9.72
N GLY A 150 21.26 2.69 10.48
CA GLY A 150 20.80 2.67 11.87
C GLY A 150 19.30 2.45 12.09
N ARG A 151 18.53 2.13 11.04
CA ARG A 151 17.11 1.72 11.17
C ARG A 151 17.02 0.21 11.41
N ASP A 152 16.40 -0.19 12.52
CA ASP A 152 16.05 -1.60 12.76
C ASP A 152 14.98 -2.06 11.74
N VAL A 153 15.22 -3.21 11.11
CA VAL A 153 14.39 -3.79 10.03
C VAL A 153 13.84 -5.16 10.42
#